data_AF-A0A379AD05-F1
#
_entry.id   AF-A0A379AD05-F1
#
_cell.length_a   1.000
_cell.length_b   1.000
_cell.length_c   1.000
_cell.angle_alpha   90.00
_cell.angle_beta   90.00
_cell.angle_gamma   90.00
#
_symmetry.space_group_name_H-M   'P 1'
#
loop_
_entity.id
_entity.type
_entity.pdbx_description
1 polymer ?
#
loop_
_entity_poly.entity_id
_entity_poly.type
_entity_poly.pdbx_seq_one_letter_code
_entity_poly.pdbx_strand_id
1 'polypeptide(L)' 'MIRYCDSVVCHITGYQGIQSALEQQLNIKPGQTTADGRFTLLPTCCLGNCDKGPTMMVDEDTHVHLTPEGIPGLLEQYQ' A
#
# COMPACT_ATOMS: atom_id res chain seq x y z
N MET A 1 -10.34 -2.10 -0.70
CA MET A 1 -9.56 -2.27 0.57
C MET A 1 -8.06 -2.28 0.27
N ILE A 2 -7.19 -1.55 0.98
CA ILE A 2 -5.75 -1.51 0.67
C ILE A 2 -4.97 -2.39 1.64
N ARG A 3 -4.24 -3.39 1.12
CA ARG A 3 -3.38 -4.28 1.88
C ARG A 3 -1.95 -4.17 1.38
N TYR A 4 -1.05 -3.66 2.20
CA TYR A 4 0.37 -3.60 1.82
C TYR A 4 1.16 -4.67 2.58
N CYS A 5 2.28 -5.10 2.01
CA CYS A 5 3.16 -6.06 2.67
C CYS A 5 4.07 -5.34 3.69
N ASP A 6 3.89 -5.63 4.98
CA ASP A 6 4.70 -5.09 6.11
C ASP A 6 5.86 -6.03 6.49
N SER A 7 6.18 -7.02 5.65
CA SER A 7 7.28 -7.94 5.95
C SER A 7 8.63 -7.23 5.93
N VAL A 8 9.59 -7.74 6.70
CA VAL A 8 10.98 -7.24 6.77
C VAL A 8 11.63 -7.15 5.36
N VAL A 9 11.25 -8.04 4.45
CA VAL A 9 11.72 -8.02 3.05
C VAL A 9 11.18 -6.81 2.27
N CYS A 10 9.92 -6.43 2.51
CA CYS A 10 9.33 -5.22 1.94
C CYS A 10 9.89 -3.95 2.60
N HIS A 11 10.21 -4.01 3.90
CA HIS A 11 10.90 -2.93 4.61
C HIS A 11 12.28 -2.63 4.00
N ILE A 12 13.05 -3.66 3.59
CA ILE A 12 14.36 -3.49 2.95
C ILE A 12 14.22 -2.93 1.52
N THR A 13 13.13 -3.23 0.81
CA THR A 13 12.88 -2.76 -0.56
C THR A 13 12.19 -1.39 -0.65
N GLY A 14 12.02 -0.68 0.47
CA GLY A 14 11.54 0.70 0.49
C GLY A 14 10.04 0.88 0.73
N TYR A 15 9.37 -0.12 1.31
CA TYR A 15 7.97 -0.03 1.73
C TYR A 15 7.66 1.21 2.60
N GLN A 16 8.62 1.68 3.40
CA GLN A 16 8.45 2.84 4.28
C GLN A 16 8.09 4.13 3.50
N GLY A 17 8.60 4.28 2.27
CA GLY A 17 8.23 5.38 1.38
C GLY A 17 6.80 5.24 0.83
N ILE A 18 6.39 4.02 0.49
CA ILE A 18 5.02 3.70 0.07
C ILE A 18 4.03 3.97 1.19
N GLN A 19 4.34 3.52 2.40
CA GLN A 19 3.55 3.79 3.60
C GLN A 19 3.36 5.29 3.78
N SER A 20 4.47 6.05 3.78
CA SER A 20 4.42 7.50 3.97
C SER A 20 3.58 8.20 2.89
N ALA A 21 3.70 7.77 1.62
CA ALA A 21 2.87 8.29 0.54
C ALA A 21 1.39 7.98 0.75
N LEU A 22 1.05 6.74 1.13
CA LEU A 22 -0.33 6.34 1.43
C LEU A 22 -0.91 7.11 2.63
N GLU A 23 -0.13 7.27 3.71
CA GLU A 23 -0.54 8.03 4.89
C GLU A 23 -0.76 9.51 4.55
N GLN A 24 0.07 10.12 3.69
CA GLN A 24 -0.13 11.51 3.25
C GLN A 24 -1.32 11.69 2.32
N GLN A 25 -1.52 10.78 1.36
CA GLN A 25 -2.62 10.87 0.39
C GLN A 25 -3.98 10.60 1.04
N LEU A 26 -4.06 9.56 1.88
CA LEU A 26 -5.32 9.13 2.49
C LEU A 26 -5.56 9.77 3.86
N ASN A 27 -4.56 10.45 4.43
CA ASN A 27 -4.61 11.05 5.77
C ASN A 27 -5.02 10.08 6.88
N ILE A 28 -4.66 8.80 6.73
CA ILE A 28 -4.97 7.72 7.68
C ILE A 28 -3.71 6.96 8.06
N LYS A 29 -3.77 6.29 9.20
CA LYS A 29 -2.72 5.38 9.66
C LYS A 29 -3.04 3.93 9.28
N PRO A 30 -2.04 3.04 9.24
CA PRO A 30 -2.31 1.61 9.09
C PRO A 30 -3.22 1.09 10.19
N GLY A 31 -4.21 0.28 9.78
CA GLY A 31 -5.32 -0.19 10.61
C GLY A 31 -6.56 0.71 10.61
N GLN A 32 -6.52 1.87 9.93
CA GLN A 32 -7.66 2.79 9.87
C GLN A 32 -8.35 2.81 8.50
N THR A 33 -9.58 3.31 8.50
CA THR A 33 -10.37 3.58 7.29
C THR A 33 -10.42 5.08 7.06
N THR A 34 -10.30 5.48 5.80
CA THR A 34 -10.50 6.87 5.34
C THR A 34 -11.86 7.41 5.78
N ALA A 35 -11.94 8.73 5.98
CA ALA A 35 -13.19 9.40 6.35
C ALA A 35 -14.31 9.19 5.31
N ASP A 36 -13.93 9.01 4.04
CA ASP A 36 -14.84 8.67 2.93
C ASP A 36 -15.35 7.22 2.97
N GLY A 37 -14.81 6.36 3.83
CA GLY A 37 -15.19 4.95 3.94
C GLY A 37 -14.75 4.07 2.76
N ARG A 38 -14.03 4.62 1.78
CA ARG A 38 -13.64 3.91 0.53
C ARG A 38 -12.40 3.05 0.68
N PHE A 39 -11.41 3.55 1.42
CA PHE A 39 -10.12 2.89 1.59
C PHE A 39 -9.86 2.57 3.05
N THR A 40 -9.60 1.29 3.35
CA THR A 40 -9.05 0.83 4.63
C THR A 40 -7.62 0.40 4.40
N LEU A 41 -6.69 0.94 5.18
CA LEU A 41 -5.28 0.62 5.08
C LEU A 41 -4.95 -0.50 6.07
N LEU A 42 -4.55 -1.68 5.58
CA LEU A 42 -4.29 -2.85 6.40
C LEU A 42 -2.88 -3.39 6.16
N PRO A 43 -2.04 -3.51 7.21
CA PRO A 43 -0.79 -4.23 7.09
C PRO A 43 -1.05 -5.72 6.89
N THR A 44 -0.34 -6.34 5.97
CA THR A 44 -0.35 -7.79 5.72
C THR A 44 1.07 -8.33 5.80
N CYS A 45 1.25 -9.47 6.47
CA CYS A 45 2.59 -10.00 6.76
C CYS A 45 3.28 -10.59 5.53
N CYS A 46 2.53 -11.13 4.56
CA CYS A 46 3.08 -11.62 3.29
C CYS A 46 1.98 -11.71 2.22
N LEU A 47 2.26 -11.20 1.02
CA LEU A 47 1.40 -11.36 -0.16
C LEU A 47 1.92 -12.46 -1.11
N GLY A 48 2.95 -13.22 -0.72
CA GLY A 48 3.56 -14.27 -1.57
C GLY A 48 4.42 -13.74 -2.73
N ASN A 49 4.54 -12.42 -2.87
CA ASN A 49 5.28 -11.76 -3.95
C ASN A 49 6.61 -11.15 -3.48
N CYS A 50 7.30 -11.81 -2.54
CA CYS A 50 8.56 -11.32 -1.97
C CYS A 50 9.64 -11.05 -3.05
N ASP A 51 9.62 -11.79 -4.16
CA ASP A 51 10.51 -11.60 -5.32
C ASP A 51 10.30 -10.28 -6.08
N LYS A 52 9.13 -9.61 -5.94
CA LYS A 52 8.78 -8.38 -6.64
C LYS A 52 8.38 -7.24 -5.69
N GLY A 53 8.94 -7.28 -4.47
CA GLY A 53 8.75 -6.25 -3.47
C GLY A 53 9.28 -4.88 -3.95
N PRO A 54 8.65 -3.76 -3.55
CA PRO A 54 7.47 -3.65 -2.69
C PRO A 54 6.16 -3.97 -3.43
N THR A 55 5.24 -4.67 -2.75
CA THR A 55 3.94 -5.09 -3.29
C THR A 55 2.80 -4.61 -2.39
N MET A 56 1.71 -4.20 -3.03
CA MET A 56 0.44 -3.82 -2.39
C MET A 56 -0.70 -4.48 -3.16
N MET A 57 -1.77 -4.78 -2.45
CA MET A 57 -3.01 -5.28 -3.01
C MET A 57 -4.11 -4.26 -2.74
N VAL A 58 -4.78 -3.81 -3.79
CA VAL A 58 -5.96 -2.95 -3.69
C VAL A 58 -7.16 -3.81 -4.07
N ASP A 59 -7.95 -4.14 -3.06
CA ASP A 59 -9.07 -5.06 -3.14
C ASP A 59 -8.60 -6.47 -3.56
N GLU A 60 -8.77 -6.84 -4.82
CA GLU A 60 -8.26 -8.08 -5.42
C GLU A 60 -7.09 -7.86 -6.39
N ASP A 61 -6.80 -6.60 -6.75
CA ASP A 61 -5.71 -6.24 -7.66
C ASP A 61 -4.36 -6.22 -6.94
N THR A 62 -3.42 -7.01 -7.43
CA THR A 62 -2.05 -7.04 -6.89
C THR A 62 -1.12 -6.17 -7.71
N HIS A 63 -0.56 -5.15 -7.07
CA HIS A 63 0.40 -4.22 -7.64
C HIS A 63 1.81 -4.50 -7.11
N VAL A 64 2.75 -4.73 -8.03
CA VAL A 64 4.16 -5.04 -7.74
C VAL A 64 5.06 -3.91 -8.27
N HIS A 65 6.30 -3.81 -7.76
CA HIS A 65 7.25 -2.74 -8.11
C HIS A 65 6.70 -1.33 -7.88
N LEU A 66 6.00 -1.13 -6.77
CA LEU A 66 5.43 0.16 -6.43
C LEU A 66 6.51 1.19 -6.13
N THR A 67 6.30 2.41 -6.60
CA THR A 67 7.14 3.57 -6.30
C THR A 67 6.33 4.60 -5.52
N PRO A 68 6.92 5.32 -4.56
CA PRO A 68 6.21 6.31 -3.76
C PRO A 68 5.59 7.42 -4.61
N GLU A 69 6.21 7.74 -5.74
CA GLU A 69 5.73 8.74 -6.70
C GLU A 69 4.52 8.27 -7.51
N GLY A 70 4.39 6.95 -7.73
CA GLY A 70 3.27 6.35 -8.49
C GLY A 70 2.02 6.07 -7.66
N ILE A 71 2.13 6.06 -6.32
CA ILE A 71 1.01 5.84 -5.40
C ILE A 71 -0.17 6.81 -5.62
N PRO A 72 0.01 8.15 -5.70
CA PRO A 72 -1.11 9.05 -5.93
C PRO A 72 -1.84 8.76 -7.25
N GLY A 73 -1.10 8.54 -8.34
CA GLY A 73 -1.70 8.20 -9.63
C GLY A 73 -2.44 6.87 -9.62
N LEU A 74 -1.93 5.87 -8.88
CA LEU A 74 -2.61 4.59 -8.69
C LEU A 74 -3.91 4.75 -7.87
N LEU A 75 -3.89 5.57 -6.82
CA LEU A 75 -5.09 5.87 -6.02
C LEU A 75 -6.17 6.58 -6.85
N GLU A 76 -5.79 7.48 -7.76
CA GLU A 76 -6.71 8.15 -8.69
C GLU A 76 -7.44 7.16 -9.61
N GLN A 77 -6.84 6.01 -9.95
CA GLN A 77 -7.50 4.99 -10.78
C GLN A 77 -8.70 4.33 -10.07
N TYR A 78 -8.72 4.40 -8.74
CA TYR A 78 -9.76 3.79 -7.90
C TYR A 78 -10.70 4.85 -7.28
N GLN A 79 -10.58 6.13 -7.67
CA GLN A 79 -11.34 7.25 -7.10
C GLN A 79 -12.64 7.58 -7.86
#